data_AF-A0A7X0CBM8-F1
#
_entry.id   AF-A0A7X0CBM8-F1
#
_cell.length_a   1.000
_cell.length_b   1.000
_cell.length_c   1.000
_cell.angle_alpha   90.00
_cell.angle_beta   90.00
_cell.angle_gamma   90.00
#
_symmetry.space_group_name_H-M   'P 1'
#
loop_
_entity.id
_entity.type
_entity.pdbx_description
1 polymer ?
#
loop_
_entity_poly.entity_id
_entity_poly.type
_entity_poly.pdbx_seq_one_letter_code
_entity_poly.pdbx_strand_id
1 'polypeptide(L)' 'MSERNPPLEIPECSTNVDAAGIIHLQHKGTGRTAEAHSEQEAVQQGMLLRILAAYRRPESEIPFTTGDMP' A
#
# COMPACT_ATOMS: atom_id res chain seq x y z
N MET A 1 30.07 3.77 -10.75
CA MET A 1 29.62 3.82 -9.35
C MET A 1 28.23 3.23 -9.31
N SER A 2 28.08 2.00 -8.81
CA SER A 2 26.76 1.36 -8.71
C SER A 2 25.97 2.05 -7.62
N GLU A 3 24.95 2.83 -8.00
CA GLU A 3 23.92 3.29 -7.08
C GLU A 3 23.22 2.06 -6.51
N ARG A 4 23.65 1.62 -5.33
CA ARG A 4 22.90 0.66 -4.53
C ARG A 4 21.66 1.38 -4.07
N ASN A 5 20.58 1.28 -4.83
CA ASN A 5 19.26 1.67 -4.37
C ASN A 5 18.98 0.79 -3.12
N PRO A 6 18.94 1.37 -1.91
CA PRO A 6 18.69 0.56 -0.72
C PRO A 6 17.36 -0.18 -0.91
N PRO A 7 17.21 -1.42 -0.41
CA PRO A 7 15.94 -2.10 -0.47
C PRO A 7 14.87 -1.18 0.10
N LEU A 8 13.81 -0.93 -0.66
CA LEU A 8 12.67 -0.17 -0.16
C LEU A 8 12.21 -0.87 1.12
N GLU A 9 12.22 -0.14 2.24
CA GLU A 9 11.67 -0.64 3.49
C GLU A 9 10.16 -0.72 3.30
N ILE A 10 9.65 -1.90 2.96
CA ILE A 10 8.23 -2.09 2.67
C ILE A 10 7.49 -2.02 4.01
N PRO A 11 6.58 -1.04 4.21
CA PRO A 11 5.91 -0.91 5.48
C PRO A 11 5.04 -2.15 5.76
N GLU A 12 5.10 -2.62 7.00
CA GLU A 12 4.33 -3.78 7.43
C GLU A 12 2.85 -3.41 7.67
N CYS A 13 2.00 -4.43 7.67
CA CYS A 13 0.62 -4.30 8.14
C CYS A 13 0.56 -4.79 9.59
N SER A 14 -0.13 -4.05 10.46
CA SER A 14 -0.61 -4.59 11.73
C SER A 14 -1.94 -5.30 11.51
N THR A 15 -2.17 -6.37 12.26
CA THR A 15 -3.40 -7.14 12.22
C THR A 15 -4.03 -7.22 13.62
N ASN A 16 -5.35 -7.15 13.68
CA ASN A 16 -6.13 -7.40 14.89
C ASN A 16 -7.35 -8.25 14.53
N VAL A 17 -7.79 -9.12 15.43
CA VAL A 17 -8.98 -9.96 15.24
C VAL A 17 -10.05 -9.52 16.20
N ASP A 18 -11.27 -9.26 15.72
CA ASP A 18 -12.38 -8.85 16.56
C ASP A 18 -13.19 -10.03 17.14
N ALA A 19 -14.22 -9.73 17.93
CA ALA A 19 -15.07 -10.74 18.56
C ALA A 19 -15.91 -11.57 17.57
N ALA A 20 -16.08 -11.10 16.34
CA ALA A 20 -16.76 -11.82 15.26
C ALA A 20 -15.79 -12.67 14.42
N GLY A 21 -14.49 -12.62 14.73
CA GLY A 21 -13.45 -13.32 13.99
C GLY A 21 -12.99 -12.62 12.71
N ILE A 22 -13.38 -11.34 12.51
CA ILE A 22 -12.92 -10.55 11.37
C ILE A 22 -11.48 -10.11 11.60
N ILE A 23 -10.65 -10.26 10.58
CA ILE A 23 -9.25 -9.84 10.58
C ILE A 23 -9.19 -8.41 10.05
N HIS A 24 -8.86 -7.48 10.93
CA HIS A 24 -8.66 -6.07 10.63
C HIS A 24 -7.19 -5.83 10.32
N LEU A 25 -6.88 -5.37 9.11
CA LEU A 25 -5.53 -5.02 8.67
C LEU A 25 -5.39 -3.49 8.64
N GLN A 26 -4.26 -2.98 9.11
CA GLN A 26 -3.87 -1.58 8.97
C GLN A 26 -2.45 -1.48 8.45
N HIS A 27 -2.25 -0.75 7.36
CA HIS A 27 -0.93 -0.49 6.81
C HIS A 27 -0.20 0.58 7.63
N LYS A 28 0.93 0.24 8.26
CA LYS A 28 1.65 1.14 9.20
C LYS A 28 2.11 2.45 8.57
N GLY A 29 2.49 2.42 7.29
CA GLY A 29 3.03 3.60 6.59
C GLY A 29 1.98 4.58 6.05
N THR A 30 0.76 4.12 5.77
CA THR A 30 -0.29 4.96 5.12
C THR A 30 -1.55 5.11 5.97
N GLY A 31 -1.70 4.32 7.03
CA GLY A 31 -2.90 4.26 7.85
C GLY A 31 -4.11 3.61 7.18
N ARG A 32 -4.00 3.19 5.91
CA ARG A 32 -5.10 2.55 5.17
C ARG A 32 -5.45 1.21 5.81
N THR A 33 -6.75 0.91 5.86
CA THR A 33 -7.30 -0.30 6.46
C THR A 33 -7.93 -1.22 5.42
N ALA A 34 -8.02 -2.50 5.76
CA ALA A 34 -8.79 -3.50 5.05
C ALA A 34 -9.33 -4.53 6.05
N GLU A 35 -10.41 -5.22 5.68
CA GLU A 35 -10.99 -6.30 6.46
C GLU A 35 -10.88 -7.61 5.68
N ALA A 36 -10.82 -8.72 6.41
CA ALA A 36 -10.77 -10.06 5.83
C ALA A 36 -11.51 -11.06 6.73
N HIS A 37 -12.21 -12.01 6.09
CA HIS A 37 -12.96 -13.07 6.73
C HIS A 37 -12.20 -14.42 6.77
N SER A 38 -11.00 -14.46 6.19
CA SER A 38 -10.12 -15.63 6.21
C SER A 38 -8.65 -15.22 6.18
N GLU A 39 -7.75 -16.11 6.57
CA GLU A 39 -6.31 -15.86 6.50
C GLU A 39 -5.83 -15.62 5.06
N GLN A 40 -6.36 -16.38 4.10
CA GLN A 40 -6.02 -16.21 2.69
C GLN A 40 -6.41 -14.82 2.18
N GLU A 41 -7.60 -14.36 2.54
CA GLU A 41 -8.06 -13.01 2.22
C GLU A 41 -7.20 -11.95 2.91
N ALA A 42 -6.83 -12.16 4.18
CA ALA A 42 -5.94 -11.24 4.90
C ALA A 42 -4.57 -11.09 4.22
N VAL A 43 -4.01 -12.18 3.68
CA VAL A 43 -2.76 -12.13 2.89
C VAL A 43 -2.94 -11.32 1.61
N GLN A 44 -4.04 -11.53 0.88
CA GLN A 44 -4.35 -10.79 -0.35
C GLN A 44 -4.54 -9.30 -0.07
N GLN A 45 -5.33 -8.96 0.95
CA GLN A 45 -5.57 -7.57 1.37
C GLN A 45 -4.28 -6.91 1.85
N GLY A 46 -3.44 -7.62 2.61
CA GLY A 46 -2.13 -7.13 3.04
C GLY A 46 -1.19 -6.82 1.87
N MET A 47 -1.17 -7.69 0.85
CA MET A 47 -0.41 -7.45 -0.38
C MET A 47 -0.93 -6.22 -1.12
N LEU A 48 -2.25 -6.10 -1.30
CA LEU A 48 -2.88 -4.96 -1.97
C LEU A 48 -2.57 -3.64 -1.26
N LEU A 49 -2.67 -3.60 0.07
CA LEU A 49 -2.35 -2.41 0.86
C LEU A 49 -0.90 -1.95 0.63
N ARG A 50 0.06 -2.88 0.56
CA ARG A 50 1.47 -2.58 0.28
C ARG A 50 1.70 -2.08 -1.14
N ILE A 51 1.08 -2.72 -2.13
CA ILE A 51 1.13 -2.27 -3.53
C ILE A 51 0.59 -0.85 -3.63
N LEU A 52 -0.61 -0.61 -3.11
CA LEU A 52 -1.25 0.70 -3.17
C LEU A 52 -0.47 1.78 -2.42
N ALA A 53 0.26 1.42 -1.36
CA ALA A 53 1.17 2.32 -0.67
C ALA A 53 2.38 2.70 -1.53
N ALA A 54 2.97 1.75 -2.26
CA ALA A 54 4.06 2.01 -3.19
C ALA A 54 3.62 2.84 -4.40
N TYR A 55 2.37 2.69 -4.84
CA TYR A 55 1.78 3.45 -5.94
C TYR A 55 1.14 4.79 -5.54
N ARG A 56 1.30 5.26 -4.29
CA ARG A 56 1.04 6.68 -3.97
C ARG A 56 2.05 7.53 -4.75
N ARG A 57 1.70 7.80 -6.02
CA ARG A 57 2.29 8.84 -6.83
C ARG A 57 2.17 10.16 -6.05
N PRO A 58 3.17 11.05 -6.11
CA PRO A 58 2.95 12.43 -5.72
C PRO A 58 1.78 12.97 -6.54
N GLU A 59 0.69 13.35 -5.88
CA GLU A 59 -0.48 14.01 -6.48
C GLU A 59 -0.15 15.44 -6.96
N SER A 60 1.10 15.72 -7.37
CA SER A 60 1.56 17.06 -7.75
C SER A 60 2.23 17.16 -9.12
N GLU A 61 2.34 16.09 -9.91
CA GLU A 61 2.78 16.24 -11.31
C GLU A 61 1.99 15.30 -12.23
N ILE A 62 0.94 15.84 -12.86
CA ILE A 62 0.55 15.40 -14.20
C ILE A 62 1.60 16.06 -15.12
N PRO A 63 2.57 15.34 -15.72
CA PRO A 63 3.70 16.00 -16.39
C PRO A 63 3.35 16.61 -17.75
N PHE A 64 2.08 16.54 -18.17
CA PHE A 64 1.68 17.00 -19.50
C PHE A 64 0.32 17.68 -19.39
N THR A 65 0.31 19.00 -19.53
CA THR A 65 -0.91 19.72 -19.85
C THR A 65 -1.11 19.66 -21.36
N THR A 66 -2.36 19.65 -21.83
CA THR A 66 -2.74 19.54 -23.25
C THR A 66 -2.20 20.68 -24.15
N GLY A 67 -1.45 21.63 -23.58
CA GLY A 67 -0.78 22.74 -24.28
C GLY A 67 0.66 22.47 -24.74
N ASP A 68 1.26 21.31 -24.43
CA ASP A 68 2.67 21.00 -24.75
C ASP A 68 2.89 20.21 -26.05
N MET A 69 1.87 20.04 -26.91
CA MET A 69 2.06 19.47 -28.24
C MET A 69 2.43 20.56 -29.26
N PRO A 70 3.58 20.45 -29.97
CA PRO A 70 3.98 21.37 -31.02
C PRO A 70 3.11 21.28 -32.29
#